data_AF-A0A1X1ML72-F1
#
_entry.id   AF-A0A1X1ML72-F1
#
_cell.length_a   1.000
_cell.length_b   1.000
_cell.length_c   1.000
_cell.angle_alpha   90.00
_cell.angle_beta   90.00
_cell.angle_gamma   90.00
#
_symmetry.space_group_name_H-M   'P 1'
#
loop_
_entity.id
_entity.type
_entity.pdbx_description
1 polymer ?
#
loop_
_entity_poly.entity_id
_entity_poly.type
_entity_poly.pdbx_seq_one_letter_code
_entity_poly.pdbx_strand_id
1 'polypeptide(L)' 'MGFDIPDFEKVLTARQTEVVRLAALGLTAKETARRLGISKTTVEGHLTEARRRVGANTKSHLVGLAVAAGIVARVNPDV' A
#
# COMPACT_ATOMS: atom_id res chain seq x y z
N MET A 1 -24.20 3.51 -5.19
CA MET A 1 -23.12 3.95 -4.29
C MET A 1 -21.81 3.52 -4.94
N GLY A 2 -21.12 4.42 -5.64
CA GLY A 2 -19.89 4.10 -6.35
C GLY A 2 -18.74 4.02 -5.35
N PHE A 3 -18.05 2.89 -5.29
CA PHE A 3 -16.71 2.87 -4.72
C PHE A 3 -15.82 3.54 -5.76
N ASP A 4 -15.42 4.79 -5.52
CA ASP A 4 -14.38 5.42 -6.32
C ASP A 4 -13.07 4.71 -5.97
N ILE A 5 -12.71 3.72 -6.78
CA ILE A 5 -11.49 2.95 -6.62
C ILE A 5 -10.37 3.76 -7.29
N PRO A 6 -9.43 4.34 -6.52
CA PRO A 6 -8.38 5.14 -7.11
C PRO A 6 -7.44 4.25 -7.93
N ASP A 7 -6.91 4.81 -9.01
CA ASP A 7 -5.88 4.17 -9.84
C ASP A 7 -4.53 4.24 -9.09
N PHE A 8 -4.29 3.28 -8.19
CA PHE A 8 -3.17 3.28 -7.24
C PHE A 8 -1.80 3.50 -7.91
N GLU A 9 -1.59 2.93 -9.10
CA GLU A 9 -0.34 3.08 -9.87
C GLU A 9 -0.08 4.54 -10.32
N LYS A 10 -1.14 5.34 -10.50
CA LYS A 10 -1.01 6.77 -10.84
C LYS A 10 -0.96 7.66 -9.61
N VAL A 11 -1.61 7.25 -8.52
CA VAL A 11 -1.76 8.06 -7.32
C VAL A 11 -0.57 7.91 -6.37
N LEU A 12 -0.02 6.69 -6.25
CA LEU A 12 1.07 6.37 -5.36
C LEU A 12 2.42 6.32 -6.08
N THR A 13 3.49 6.62 -5.33
CA THR A 13 4.84 6.34 -5.81
C THR A 13 5.14 4.85 -5.75
N ALA A 14 6.12 4.37 -6.51
CA ALA A 14 6.54 2.96 -6.50
C ALA A 14 6.77 2.41 -5.08
N ARG A 15 7.43 3.18 -4.20
CA ARG A 15 7.65 2.78 -2.80
C ARG A 15 6.39 2.76 -1.96
N GLN A 16 5.48 3.71 -2.15
CA GLN A 16 4.18 3.69 -1.48
C GLN A 16 3.36 2.47 -1.94
N THR A 17 3.35 2.18 -3.24
CA THR A 17 2.69 1.01 -3.81
C THR A 17 3.24 -0.29 -3.24
N GLU A 18 4.57 -0.47 -3.18
CA GLU A 18 5.21 -1.65 -2.55
C GLU A 18 4.76 -1.84 -1.11
N VAL A 19 4.81 -0.76 -0.31
CA VAL A 19 4.42 -0.81 1.10
C VAL A 19 2.95 -1.17 1.27
N VAL A 20 2.07 -0.59 0.45
CA VAL A 20 0.62 -0.89 0.46
C VAL A 20 0.35 -2.32 0.03
N ARG A 21 1.02 -2.83 -1.01
CA ARG A 21 0.89 -4.22 -1.45
C ARG A 21 1.28 -5.19 -0.34
N LEU A 22 2.43 -4.98 0.31
CA LEU A 22 2.86 -5.83 1.42
C LEU A 22 1.88 -5.78 2.61
N ALA A 23 1.35 -4.60 2.94
CA ALA A 23 0.31 -4.47 3.96
C ALA A 23 -1.00 -5.19 3.58
N ALA A 24 -1.37 -5.17 2.30
CA ALA A 24 -2.56 -5.86 1.80
C ALA A 24 -2.38 -7.39 1.73
N LEU A 25 -1.15 -7.87 1.61
CA LEU A 25 -0.77 -9.28 1.78
C LEU A 25 -0.75 -9.73 3.26
N GLY A 26 -1.10 -8.83 4.19
CA GLY A 26 -1.19 -9.14 5.62
C GLY A 26 0.09 -8.87 6.41
N LEU A 27 1.15 -8.34 5.79
CA LEU A 27 2.38 -8.04 6.53
C LEU A 27 2.19 -6.87 7.48
N THR A 28 2.80 -7.00 8.66
CA THR A 28 2.93 -5.91 9.63
C THR A 28 3.95 -4.88 9.15
N ALA A 29 3.90 -3.66 9.69
CA ALA A 29 4.88 -2.62 9.36
C ALA A 29 6.33 -3.06 9.65
N LYS A 30 6.54 -3.93 10.64
CA LYS A 30 7.85 -4.49 11.00
C LYS A 30 8.34 -5.50 9.96
N GLU A 31 7.46 -6.37 9.46
CA GLU A 31 7.81 -7.35 8.42
C GLU A 31 8.04 -6.66 7.07
N THR A 32 7.18 -5.70 6.72
CA THR A 32 7.37 -4.84 5.54
C THR A 32 8.72 -4.11 5.61
N ALA A 33 9.05 -3.53 6.76
CA ALA A 33 10.33 -2.85 6.97
C ALA A 33 11.53 -3.79 6.75
N ARG A 34 11.46 -5.00 7.32
CA ARG A 34 12.49 -6.03 7.13
C ARG A 34 12.63 -6.44 5.66
N ARG A 35 11.51 -6.61 4.95
CA ARG A 35 11.51 -7.03 3.54
C ARG A 35 12.04 -5.95 2.61
N LEU A 36 11.79 -4.68 2.92
CA LEU A 36 12.21 -3.54 2.12
C LEU A 36 13.57 -2.95 2.53
N GLY A 37 14.18 -3.45 3.61
CA GLY A 37 15.47 -2.96 4.11
C GLY A 37 15.41 -1.52 4.66
N ILE A 38 14.25 -1.10 5.18
CA ILE A 38 14.02 0.25 5.73
C ILE A 38 13.52 0.20 7.17
N SER A 39 13.39 1.35 7.83
CA SER A 39 12.87 1.41 9.21
C SER A 39 11.34 1.23 9.27
N LYS A 40 10.82 0.69 10.39
CA LYS A 40 9.37 0.62 10.66
C LYS A 40 8.71 1.99 10.55
N THR A 41 9.35 3.03 11.08
CA THR A 41 8.85 4.41 11.03
C THR A 41 8.74 4.92 9.59
N THR A 42 9.71 4.57 8.73
CA THR A 42 9.66 4.90 7.29
C THR A 42 8.47 4.21 6.61
N VAL A 43 8.20 2.95 6.92
CA VAL A 43 7.01 2.22 6.43
C VAL A 43 5.71 2.89 6.89
N GLU A 44 5.62 3.27 8.16
CA GLU A 44 4.45 3.97 8.71
C GLU A 44 4.24 5.34 8.05
N GLY A 45 5.32 6.06 7.75
CA GLY A 45 5.29 7.29 6.96
C GLY A 45 4.75 7.05 5.54
N HIS A 46 5.25 6.03 4.84
CA HIS A 46 4.74 5.67 3.52
C HIS A 46 3.26 5.29 3.53
N LEU A 47 2.81 4.50 4.52
CA LEU A 47 1.39 4.15 4.67
C LEU A 47 0.51 5.37 4.96
N THR A 48 1.03 6.32 5.73
CA THR A 48 0.32 7.57 6.07
C THR A 48 0.14 8.45 4.83
N GLU A 49 1.21 8.67 4.08
CA GLU A 49 1.14 9.44 2.83
C GLU A 49 0.30 8.72 1.76
N ALA A 50 0.40 7.40 1.66
CA ALA A 50 -0.43 6.62 0.76
C ALA A 50 -1.91 6.77 1.11
N ARG A 51 -2.29 6.64 2.39
CA ARG A 51 -3.65 6.90 2.88
C ARG A 51 -4.16 8.27 2.45
N ARG A 52 -3.35 9.30 2.67
CA ARG A 52 -3.71 10.68 2.34
C ARG A 52 -3.93 10.87 0.84
N ARG A 53 -3.09 10.27 0.00
CA ARG A 53 -3.19 10.36 -1.46
C ARG A 53 -4.41 9.65 -2.04
N VAL A 54 -4.77 8.48 -1.50
CA VAL A 54 -5.93 7.70 -1.98
C VAL A 54 -7.24 8.06 -1.28
N GLY A 55 -7.23 9.00 -0.33
CA GLY A 55 -8.43 9.37 0.44
C GLY A 55 -8.87 8.33 1.47
N ALA A 56 -7.97 7.45 1.92
CA ALA A 56 -8.30 6.42 2.90
C ALA A 56 -8.24 6.94 4.34
N ASN A 57 -9.34 6.73 5.07
CA ASN A 57 -9.48 7.12 6.48
C ASN A 57 -8.67 6.25 7.45
N THR A 58 -8.46 4.97 7.14
CA THR A 58 -7.76 4.02 8.02
C THR A 58 -6.83 3.11 7.22
N LYS A 59 -5.89 2.44 7.90
CA LYS A 59 -5.03 1.44 7.26
C LYS A 59 -5.87 0.32 6.63
N SER A 60 -6.92 -0.13 7.33
CA SER A 60 -7.83 -1.16 6.81
C SER A 60 -8.61 -0.67 5.59
N HIS A 61 -9.02 0.61 5.56
CA HIS A 61 -9.64 1.20 4.37
C HIS A 61 -8.66 1.24 3.19
N LEU A 62 -7.40 1.66 3.42
CA LEU A 62 -6.34 1.64 2.41
C LEU A 62 -6.10 0.22 1.85
N VAL A 63 -6.05 -0.78 2.73
CA VAL A 63 -5.91 -2.20 2.34
C VAL A 63 -7.13 -2.68 1.55
N GLY A 64 -8.35 -2.35 1.99
CA GLY A 64 -9.57 -2.70 1.27
C GLY A 64 -9.62 -2.11 -0.14
N LEU A 65 -9.25 -0.84 -0.29
CA LEU A 65 -9.13 -0.19 -1.60
C LEU A 65 -8.05 -0.83 -2.46
N ALA A 66 -6.90 -1.18 -1.89
CA ALA A 66 -5.81 -1.86 -2.62
C ALA A 66 -6.23 -3.25 -3.14
N VAL A 67 -6.97 -4.01 -2.33
CA VAL A 67 -7.54 -5.30 -2.74
C VAL A 67 -8.59 -5.10 -3.84
N ALA A 68 -9.50 -4.15 -3.67
CA ALA A 68 -10.53 -3.83 -4.66
C ALA A 68 -9.95 -3.33 -6.00
N ALA A 69 -8.82 -2.60 -5.94
CA ALA A 69 -8.08 -2.14 -7.11
C ALA A 69 -7.25 -3.25 -7.79
N GLY A 70 -7.18 -4.46 -7.23
CA GLY A 70 -6.44 -5.59 -7.81
C GLY A 70 -4.91 -5.46 -7.75
N ILE A 71 -4.36 -4.44 -7.07
CA ILE A 71 -2.90 -4.21 -7.02
C ILE A 71 -2.14 -5.22 -6.16
N VAL A 72 -2.84 -6.03 -5.36
CA VAL A 72 -2.27 -7.06 -4.48
C VAL A 72 -1.75 -8.26 -5.27
N ALA A 73 -2.29 -8.50 -6.48
CA ALA A 73 -1.95 -9.64 -7.32
C ALA A 73 -0.79 -9.37 -8.31
N ARG A 74 -0.42 -8.11 -8.54
CA ARG A 74 0.66 -7.77 -9.48
C ARG A 74 2.00 -7.74 -8.74
N VAL A 75 2.45 -8.91 -8.28
CA VAL A 75 3.89 -9.12 -8.05
C VAL A 75 4.52 -9.04 -9.45
N ASN A 76 5.19 -7.94 -9.79
CA ASN A 76 6.04 -7.93 -10.97
C ASN A 76 7.20 -8.88 -10.66
N PRO A 77 7.36 -10.01 -11.38
CA PRO A 77 8.51 -10.87 -11.25
C PRO A 77 9.66 -10.24 -12.07
N ASP A 78 10.16 -9.08 -11.64
CA ASP A 78 11.40 -8.53 -12.20
C ASP A 78 12.54 -8.76 -11.20
N VAL A 79 12.96 -10.02 -11.14
CA VAL A 79 14.34 -10.43 -10.82
C VAL A 79 14.80 -11.40 -11.90
#